data_AF-A0A920MZB6-F1
#
_entry.id   AF-A0A920MZB6-F1
#
_cell.length_a   1.000
_cell.length_b   1.000
_cell.length_c   1.000
_cell.angle_alpha   90.00
_cell.angle_beta   90.00
_cell.angle_gamma   90.00
#
_symmetry.space_group_name_H-M   'P 1'
#
loop_
_entity.id
_entity.type
_entity.pdbx_description
1 polymer ?
#
loop_
_entity_poly.entity_id
_entity_poly.type
_entity_poly.pdbx_seq_one_letter_code
_entity_poly.pdbx_strand_id
1 'polypeptide(L)' 'MPQLKVISNHGVGVDHIDLFAAEERGIPVGNTPGCLDAATADMTMALVMAIGRNLRIGEKLRPRS' A
#
# COMPACT_ATOMS: atom_id res chain seq x y z
N MET A 1 -1.93 -25.56 -7.05
CA MET A 1 -1.85 -24.91 -8.39
C MET A 1 -0.64 -25.49 -9.13
N PRO A 2 -0.83 -26.44 -10.06
CA PRO A 2 0.28 -27.19 -10.65
C PRO A 2 1.12 -26.40 -11.70
N GLN A 3 0.78 -25.14 -12.00
CA GLN A 3 1.46 -24.32 -13.01
C GLN A 3 1.96 -22.96 -12.48
N LEU A 4 1.95 -22.74 -11.16
CA LEU A 4 2.37 -21.47 -10.57
C LEU A 4 3.90 -21.34 -10.66
N LYS A 5 4.38 -20.32 -11.39
CA LYS A 5 5.82 -20.12 -11.68
C LYS A 5 6.48 -19.02 -10.86
N VAL A 6 5.72 -18.03 -10.41
CA VAL A 6 6.20 -16.86 -9.67
C VAL A 6 5.04 -16.23 -8.91
N ILE A 7 5.33 -15.66 -7.74
CA ILE A 7 4.40 -14.80 -6.99
C ILE A 7 4.96 -13.38 -7.05
N SER A 8 4.21 -12.45 -7.65
CA SER A 8 4.58 -11.03 -7.72
C SER A 8 3.60 -10.22 -6.88
N ASN A 9 4.08 -9.71 -5.75
CA ASN A 9 3.31 -8.89 -4.82
C ASN A 9 3.43 -7.41 -5.19
N HIS A 10 2.29 -6.77 -5.41
CA HIS A 10 2.21 -5.35 -5.71
C HIS A 10 2.13 -4.53 -4.40
N GLY A 11 3.24 -4.52 -3.68
CA GLY A 11 3.37 -3.88 -2.37
C GLY A 11 4.66 -4.30 -1.70
N VAL A 12 4.97 -3.68 -0.55
CA VAL A 12 6.19 -4.01 0.22
C VAL A 12 5.96 -5.22 1.12
N GLY A 13 4.81 -5.28 1.80
CA GLY A 13 4.51 -6.30 2.82
C GLY A 13 4.18 -7.67 2.23
N VAL A 14 4.84 -8.72 2.73
CA VAL A 14 4.70 -10.11 2.29
C VAL A 14 4.11 -11.03 3.36
N ASP A 15 3.58 -10.47 4.46
CA ASP A 15 3.11 -11.23 5.63
C ASP A 15 1.95 -12.20 5.35
N HIS A 16 1.22 -11.95 4.26
CA HIS A 16 0.11 -12.78 3.80
C HIS A 16 0.54 -13.90 2.84
N ILE A 17 1.84 -14.00 2.52
CA ILE A 17 2.41 -15.01 1.64
C ILE A 17 3.16 -16.04 2.50
N ASP A 18 2.81 -17.31 2.36
CA ASP A 18 3.59 -18.40 2.98
C ASP A 18 4.90 -18.61 2.19
N LEU A 19 5.95 -17.93 2.66
CA LEU A 19 7.26 -17.95 2.03
C LEU A 19 7.92 -19.34 2.10
N PHE A 20 7.67 -20.10 3.17
CA PHE A 20 8.24 -21.44 3.34
C PHE A 20 7.64 -22.41 2.32
N ALA A 21 6.31 -22.39 2.17
CA ALA A 21 5.62 -23.23 1.21
C ALA A 21 5.85 -22.80 -0.26
N ALA A 22 6.27 -21.56 -0.49
CA ALA A 22 6.72 -21.08 -1.80
C ALA A 22 8.15 -21.57 -2.12
N GLU A 23 9.06 -21.50 -1.13
CA GLU A 23 10.44 -21.99 -1.23
C GLU A 23 10.50 -23.50 -1.46
N GLU A 24 9.74 -24.30 -0.70
CA GLU A 24 9.65 -25.77 -0.90
C GLU A 24 9.20 -26.15 -2.32
N ARG A 25 8.43 -25.29 -2.97
CA ARG A 25 7.93 -25.50 -4.33
C ARG A 25 8.81 -24.86 -5.40
N GLY A 26 9.91 -24.22 -5.03
CA GLY A 26 10.81 -23.52 -5.94
C GLY A 26 10.15 -22.31 -6.62
N ILE A 27 9.17 -21.68 -5.97
CA ILE A 27 8.41 -20.56 -6.54
C ILE A 27 9.01 -19.25 -6.02
N PRO A 28 9.67 -18.46 -6.88
CA PRO A 28 10.20 -17.15 -6.47
C PRO A 28 9.07 -16.19 -6.09
N VAL A 29 9.29 -15.42 -5.02
CA VAL A 29 8.40 -14.36 -4.53
C VAL A 29 9.09 -13.01 -4.69
N GLY A 30 8.47 -12.10 -5.43
CA GLY A 30 8.92 -10.72 -5.58
C GLY A 30 7.95 -9.73 -4.94
N ASN A 31 8.47 -8.63 -4.41
CA ASN A 31 7.71 -7.50 -3.89
C ASN A 31 8.22 -6.18 -4.50
N THR A 32 7.60 -5.04 -4.17
CA THR A 32 7.96 -3.73 -4.74
C THR A 32 8.44 -2.75 -3.66
N PRO A 33 9.64 -2.95 -3.08
CA PRO A 33 10.19 -2.04 -2.07
C PRO A 33 10.57 -0.68 -2.69
N GLY A 34 10.39 0.41 -1.92
CA GLY A 34 10.82 1.76 -2.30
C GLY A 34 9.92 2.51 -3.30
N CYS A 35 8.98 1.84 -3.96
CA CYS A 35 8.13 2.47 -4.98
C CYS A 35 7.00 3.33 -4.39
N LEU A 36 6.64 3.10 -3.11
CA LEU A 36 5.50 3.73 -2.45
C LEU A 36 5.90 4.78 -1.40
N ASP A 37 7.21 4.95 -1.13
CA ASP A 37 7.69 5.75 0.00
C ASP A 37 7.33 7.24 -0.17
N ALA A 38 7.58 7.80 -1.36
CA ALA A 38 7.25 9.19 -1.66
C ALA A 38 5.74 9.44 -1.64
N ALA A 39 4.95 8.56 -2.27
CA ALA A 39 3.49 8.68 -2.29
C ALA A 39 2.88 8.57 -0.89
N THR A 40 3.44 7.70 -0.04
CA THR A 40 3.03 7.56 1.37
C THR A 40 3.39 8.81 2.18
N ALA A 41 4.57 9.40 1.94
CA ALA A 41 4.97 10.65 2.57
C ALA A 41 4.06 11.82 2.17
N ASP A 42 3.72 11.94 0.89
CA ASP A 42 2.82 12.98 0.39
C ASP A 42 1.42 12.87 1.01
N MET A 43 0.86 11.65 1.08
CA MET A 43 -0.44 11.43 1.73
C MET A 43 -0.39 11.73 3.23
N THR A 44 0.73 11.40 3.89
CA THR A 44 0.95 11.72 5.31
C THR A 44 0.92 13.24 5.53
N MET A 45 1.66 13.99 4.72
CA MET A 45 1.67 15.46 4.81
C MET A 45 0.30 16.06 4.48
N ALA A 46 -0.40 15.52 3.48
CA ALA A 46 -1.76 15.92 3.17
C ALA A 46 -2.71 15.74 4.37
N LEU A 47 -2.62 14.61 5.07
CA LEU A 47 -3.42 14.33 6.27
C LEU A 47 -3.07 15.29 7.43
N VAL A 48 -1.78 15.55 7.66
CA VAL A 48 -1.32 16.50 8.68
C VAL A 48 -1.89 17.89 8.42
N MET A 49 -1.81 18.37 7.17
CA MET A 49 -2.39 19.66 6.77
C MET A 49 -3.92 19.66 6.90
N ALA A 50 -4.59 18.58 6.50
CA ALA A 50 -6.04 18.48 6.56
C ALA A 50 -6.59 18.56 8.00
N ILE A 51 -5.90 17.94 8.95
CA ILE A 51 -6.23 18.02 10.37
C ILE A 51 -5.90 19.41 10.91
N GLY A 52 -4.69 19.93 10.66
CA GLY A 52 -4.23 21.21 11.18
C GLY A 52 -4.99 22.44 10.66
N ARG A 53 -5.77 22.28 9.58
CA ARG A 53 -6.64 23.34 9.01
C ARG A 53 -8.13 23.01 9.07
N ASN A 54 -8.52 21.94 9.78
CA ASN A 54 -9.90 21.49 9.88
C ASN A 54 -10.61 21.37 8.52
N LEU A 55 -9.88 20.92 7.48
CA LEU A 55 -10.41 20.89 6.11
C LEU A 55 -11.70 20.07 6.00
N ARG A 56 -11.81 18.97 6.75
CA ARG A 56 -13.03 18.14 6.83
C ARG A 56 -14.24 18.91 7.36
N ILE A 57 -14.03 19.81 8.32
CA ILE A 57 -15.12 20.65 8.86
C ILE A 57 -15.48 21.74 7.86
N GLY A 58 -14.47 22.38 7.26
CA GLY A 58 -14.68 23.37 6.19
C GLY A 58 -15.43 22.80 4.98
N GLU A 59 -15.14 21.55 4.60
CA GLU A 59 -15.86 20.82 3.57
C GLU A 59 -17.34 20.62 3.95
N LYS A 60 -17.61 20.20 5.19
CA LYS A 60 -18.98 19.93 5.69
C LYS A 60 -19.85 21.19 5.75
N LEU A 61 -19.24 22.36 5.97
CA LEU A 61 -19.95 23.64 6.07
C LEU A 61 -20.16 24.33 4.71
N ARG A 62 -19.52 23.83 3.65
CA ARG A 62 -19.66 24.40 2.30
C ARG A 62 -21.06 24.05 1.75
N PRO A 63 -21.87 25.05 1.35
CA PRO A 63 -23.15 24.79 0.72
C PRO A 63 -22.94 23.96 -0.55
N ARG A 64 -23.69 22.87 -0.70
CA ARG A 64 -23.73 22.10 -1.95
C ARG A 64 -24.58 22.90 -2.93
N SER A 65 -23.94 23.49 -3.94
CA SER A 65 -24.59 24.08 -5.11
C SER A 65 -25.32 23.03 -5.93
#